data_AF-A0A249NSD1-F1
#
_entry.id   AF-A0A249NSD1-F1
#
_cell.length_a   1.000
_cell.length_b   1.000
_cell.length_c   1.000
_cell.angle_alpha   90.00
_cell.angle_beta   90.00
_cell.angle_gamma   90.00
#
_symmetry.space_group_name_H-M   'P 1'
#
loop_
_entity.id
_entity.type
_entity.pdbx_description
1 polymer ?
#
loop_
_entity_poly.entity_id
_entity_poly.type
_entity_poly.pdbx_seq_one_letter_code
_entity_poly.pdbx_strand_id
1 'polypeptide(L)'
;MTPTPEVVKAWKAEEARQVQILADAIEAAIQETAKQFDAPMINALCGALVTVQAGILSSVADPHNRKELRKAMERALPRALADAIARGNGHCQTVVIGGVRQ
;
A
#
# COMPACT_ATOMS: atom_id res chain seq x y z
N MET A 1 -2.21 -29.33 14.50
CA MET A 1 -3.25 -29.59 13.47
C MET A 1 -2.87 -28.81 12.23
N THR A 2 -2.67 -29.48 11.10
CA THR A 2 -2.40 -28.81 9.82
C THR A 2 -3.73 -28.32 9.24
N PRO A 3 -3.90 -27.04 8.90
CA PRO A 3 -5.14 -26.53 8.34
C PRO A 3 -5.45 -27.21 7.01
N THR A 4 -6.74 -27.55 6.79
CA THR A 4 -7.17 -28.17 5.53
C THR A 4 -7.08 -27.17 4.37
N PRO A 5 -6.92 -27.62 3.12
CA PRO A 5 -6.85 -26.74 1.96
C PRO A 5 -8.05 -25.78 1.83
N GLU A 6 -9.24 -26.24 2.23
CA GLU A 6 -10.47 -25.44 2.20
C GLU A 6 -10.44 -24.29 3.22
N VAL A 7 -9.94 -24.55 4.43
CA VAL A 7 -9.77 -23.53 5.48
C VAL A 7 -8.76 -22.47 5.02
N VAL A 8 -7.64 -22.89 4.40
CA VAL A 8 -6.65 -21.96 3.83
C VAL A 8 -7.25 -21.11 2.72
N LYS A 9 -8.09 -21.70 1.85
CA LYS A 9 -8.76 -20.98 0.77
C LYS A 9 -9.76 -19.95 1.30
N ALA A 10 -10.60 -20.33 2.27
CA ALA A 10 -11.57 -19.44 2.89
C ALA A 10 -10.86 -18.28 3.61
N TRP A 11 -9.78 -18.58 4.33
CA TRP A 11 -8.97 -17.56 5.01
C TRP A 11 -8.34 -16.55 4.03
N LYS A 12 -7.76 -17.01 2.91
CA LYS A 12 -7.21 -16.11 1.88
C LYS A 12 -8.29 -15.25 1.20
N ALA A 13 -9.49 -15.79 1.01
CA ALA A 13 -10.60 -15.04 0.45
C ALA A 13 -11.03 -13.90 1.39
N GLU A 14 -11.07 -14.19 2.69
CA GLU A 14 -11.38 -13.18 3.71
C GLU A 14 -10.26 -12.15 3.87
N GLU A 15 -8.99 -12.57 3.84
CA GLU A 15 -7.83 -11.68 3.79
C GLU A 15 -7.95 -10.71 2.61
N ALA A 16 -8.22 -11.21 1.39
CA ALA A 16 -8.40 -10.37 0.21
C ALA A 16 -9.58 -9.39 0.35
N ARG A 17 -10.70 -9.83 0.94
CA ARG A 17 -11.87 -8.97 1.21
C ARG A 17 -11.51 -7.84 2.17
N GLN A 18 -10.81 -8.15 3.26
CA GLN A 18 -10.38 -7.15 4.24
C GLN A 18 -9.36 -6.19 3.66
N VAL A 19 -8.40 -6.69 2.87
CA VAL A 19 -7.41 -5.86 2.17
C VAL A 19 -8.11 -4.83 1.28
N GLN A 20 -9.12 -5.22 0.52
CA GLN A 20 -9.86 -4.29 -0.34
C GLN A 20 -10.60 -3.22 0.49
N ILE A 21 -11.32 -3.61 1.54
CA ILE A 21 -12.04 -2.68 2.41
C ILE A 21 -11.09 -1.67 3.08
N LEU A 22 -9.94 -2.15 3.56
CA LEU A 22 -8.94 -1.30 4.19
C LEU A 22 -8.28 -0.36 3.17
N ALA A 23 -7.99 -0.84 1.95
CA ALA A 23 -7.45 -0.01 0.88
C ALA A 23 -8.41 1.12 0.51
N ASP A 24 -9.70 0.81 0.36
CA ASP A 24 -10.72 1.82 0.02
C ASP A 24 -10.88 2.86 1.15
N ALA A 25 -10.83 2.42 2.41
CA ALA A 25 -10.90 3.33 3.56
C ALA A 25 -9.67 4.24 3.66
N ILE A 26 -8.46 3.72 3.39
CA ILE A 26 -7.22 4.51 3.37
C ILE A 26 -7.26 5.52 2.22
N GLU A 27 -7.67 5.11 1.02
CA GLU A 27 -7.80 6.00 -0.13
C GLU A 27 -8.79 7.13 0.17
N ALA A 28 -9.97 6.82 0.73
CA ALA A 28 -10.95 7.82 1.12
C ALA A 28 -10.38 8.84 2.13
N ALA A 29 -9.62 8.37 3.13
CA ALA A 29 -8.97 9.25 4.10
C ALA A 29 -7.90 10.15 3.46
N ILE A 30 -7.13 9.62 2.50
CA ILE A 30 -6.15 10.39 1.72
C ILE A 30 -6.86 11.48 0.91
N GLN A 31 -7.92 11.13 0.18
CA GLN A 31 -8.67 12.07 -0.65
C GLN A 31 -9.36 13.16 0.18
N GLU A 32 -9.90 12.81 1.35
CA GLU A 32 -10.46 13.79 2.27
C GLU A 32 -9.40 14.77 2.79
N THR A 33 -8.25 14.26 3.20
CA THR A 33 -7.13 15.08 3.70
C THR A 33 -6.54 15.95 2.59
N ALA A 34 -6.51 15.45 1.35
CA ALA A 34 -6.01 16.15 0.18
C ALA A 34 -6.75 17.48 -0.09
N LYS A 35 -8.02 17.60 0.32
CA LYS A 35 -8.82 18.84 0.20
C LYS A 35 -8.25 20.02 0.99
N GLN A 36 -7.34 19.78 1.94
CA GLN A 36 -6.67 20.83 2.71
C GLN A 36 -5.52 21.49 1.95
N PHE A 37 -5.16 20.99 0.76
CA PHE A 37 -4.06 21.48 -0.05
C PHE A 37 -4.57 21.88 -1.44
N ASP A 38 -4.03 22.98 -2.00
CA ASP A 38 -4.36 23.40 -3.36
C ASP A 38 -3.92 22.35 -4.40
N ALA A 39 -2.77 21.72 -4.16
CA ALA A 39 -2.26 20.59 -4.95
C ALA A 39 -1.45 19.64 -4.03
N PRO A 40 -1.95 18.43 -3.73
CA PRO A 40 -1.23 17.47 -2.93
C PRO A 40 0.08 17.04 -3.62
N MET A 41 1.19 17.12 -2.89
CA MET A 41 2.48 16.64 -3.40
C MET A 41 2.55 15.11 -3.26
N ILE A 42 2.63 14.38 -4.38
CA ILE A 42 2.74 12.92 -4.40
C ILE A 42 3.90 12.42 -3.52
N ASN A 43 5.04 13.11 -3.53
CA ASN A 43 6.19 12.74 -2.69
C ASN A 43 5.88 12.81 -1.18
N ALA A 44 5.06 13.78 -0.74
CA ALA A 44 4.64 13.90 0.66
C ALA A 44 3.68 12.78 1.04
N LEU A 45 2.73 12.43 0.15
CA LEU A 45 1.84 11.29 0.33
C LEU A 45 2.62 9.98 0.45
N CYS A 46 3.55 9.72 -0.46
CA CYS A 46 4.42 8.54 -0.42
C CYS A 46 5.25 8.50 0.89
N GLY A 47 5.80 9.63 1.33
CA GLY A 47 6.51 9.73 2.60
C GLY A 47 5.62 9.41 3.82
N ALA A 48 4.37 9.86 3.79
CA ALA A 48 3.39 9.56 4.84
C ALA A 48 3.04 8.06 4.89
N LEU A 49 2.82 7.42 3.73
CA LEU A 49 2.55 5.98 3.65
C LEU A 49 3.72 5.16 4.23
N VAL A 50 4.96 5.50 3.88
CA VAL A 50 6.15 4.84 4.45
C VAL A 50 6.24 5.04 5.97
N THR A 51 5.88 6.23 6.47
CA THR A 51 5.88 6.52 7.91
C THR A 51 4.84 5.67 8.65
N VAL A 52 3.62 5.57 8.11
CA VAL A 52 2.57 4.68 8.66
C VAL A 52 3.04 3.22 8.65
N GLN A 53 3.65 2.78 7.55
CA GLN A 53 4.19 1.43 7.41
C GLN A 53 5.27 1.12 8.46
N ALA A 54 6.16 2.09 8.73
CA ALA A 54 7.17 1.98 9.78
C ALA A 54 6.54 1.87 11.18
N GLY A 55 5.45 2.60 11.45
CA GLY A 55 4.67 2.48 12.69
C GLY A 55 4.04 1.10 12.88
N ILE A 56 3.50 0.50 11.82
CA ILE A 56 2.97 -0.88 11.84
C ILE A 56 4.10 -1.88 12.09
N LEU A 57 5.25 -1.72 11.43
CA LEU A 57 6.39 -2.62 11.63
C LEU A 57 6.96 -2.50 13.06
N SER A 58 6.99 -1.29 13.63
CA SER A 58 7.50 -1.08 14.99
C SER A 58 6.60 -1.72 16.05
N SER A 59 5.29 -1.84 15.81
CA SER A 59 4.36 -2.51 16.73
C SER A 59 4.56 -4.03 16.81
N VAL A 60 5.31 -4.63 15.89
CA VAL A 60 5.69 -6.06 15.96
C VAL A 60 6.91 -6.20 16.87
N ALA A 61 6.70 -6.75 18.07
CA ALA A 61 7.75 -6.86 19.09
C ALA A 61 8.95 -7.70 18.62
N ASP A 62 8.70 -8.86 18.04
CA ASP A 62 9.73 -9.79 17.57
C ASP A 62 10.45 -9.23 16.32
N PRO A 63 11.79 -9.02 16.38
CA PRO A 63 12.57 -8.53 15.25
C PRO A 63 12.55 -9.44 14.00
N HIS A 64 12.48 -10.76 14.20
CA HIS A 64 12.38 -11.72 13.10
C HIS A 64 11.02 -11.58 12.39
N ASN A 65 9.92 -11.57 13.15
CA ASN A 65 8.58 -11.43 12.59
C ASN A 65 8.39 -10.08 11.90
N ARG A 66 8.93 -9.00 12.47
CA ARG A 66 8.97 -7.68 11.83
C ARG A 66 9.69 -7.73 10.48
N LYS A 67 10.83 -8.42 10.39
CA LYS A 67 11.60 -8.58 9.15
C LYS A 67 10.81 -9.38 8.10
N GLU A 68 10.17 -10.47 8.51
CA GLU A 68 9.37 -11.28 7.58
C GLU A 68 8.10 -10.55 7.11
N LEU A 69 7.44 -9.78 7.99
CA LEU A 69 6.36 -8.89 7.59
C LEU A 69 6.82 -7.85 6.57
N ARG A 70 7.96 -7.18 6.82
CA ARG A 70 8.54 -6.21 5.86
C ARG A 70 8.76 -6.85 4.49
N LYS A 71 9.38 -8.03 4.44
CA LYS A 71 9.59 -8.77 3.19
C LYS A 71 8.28 -9.17 2.52
N ALA A 72 7.26 -9.56 3.28
CA ALA A 72 5.95 -9.90 2.72
C ALA A 72 5.31 -8.68 2.04
N MET A 73 5.41 -7.50 2.67
CA MET A 73 4.94 -6.24 2.07
C MET A 73 5.72 -5.91 0.79
N GLU A 74 7.06 -5.99 0.82
CA GLU A 74 7.93 -5.76 -0.35
C GLU A 74 7.57 -6.69 -1.52
N ARG A 75 7.26 -7.96 -1.24
CA ARG A 75 6.87 -8.96 -2.27
C ARG A 75 5.45 -8.74 -2.82
N ALA A 76 4.56 -8.11 -2.05
CA ALA A 76 3.19 -7.84 -2.48
C ALA A 76 3.12 -6.66 -3.47
N LEU A 77 4.03 -5.70 -3.35
CA LEU A 77 4.02 -4.46 -4.12
C LEU A 77 4.02 -4.66 -5.66
N PRO A 78 4.87 -5.50 -6.27
CA PRO A 78 4.87 -5.67 -7.72
C PRO A 78 3.53 -6.18 -8.27
N ARG A 79 2.86 -7.05 -7.51
CA ARG A 79 1.55 -7.57 -7.90
C ARG A 79 0.47 -6.50 -7.78
N ALA A 80 0.44 -5.77 -6.66
CA ALA A 80 -0.51 -4.67 -6.48
C ALA A 80 -0.33 -3.58 -7.55
N LEU A 81 0.91 -3.28 -7.94
CA LEU A 81 1.23 -2.37 -9.03
C LEU A 81 0.68 -2.88 -10.37
N ALA A 82 0.91 -4.15 -10.71
CA ALA A 82 0.39 -4.74 -11.94
C ALA A 82 -1.14 -4.68 -12.00
N ASP A 83 -1.81 -4.98 -10.88
CA ASP A 83 -3.27 -4.90 -10.78
C ASP A 83 -3.78 -3.45 -10.94
N ALA A 84 -3.08 -2.46 -10.34
CA ALA A 84 -3.43 -1.04 -10.48
C ALA A 84 -3.23 -0.52 -11.92
N ILE A 85 -2.15 -0.95 -12.59
CA ILE A 85 -1.91 -0.65 -14.01
C ILE A 85 -3.02 -1.26 -14.87
N ALA A 86 -3.37 -2.52 -14.65
CA ALA A 86 -4.42 -3.21 -15.40
C ALA A 86 -5.81 -2.55 -15.24
N ARG A 87 -6.07 -1.92 -14.09
CA ARG A 87 -7.31 -1.16 -13.82
C ARG A 87 -7.33 0.23 -14.47
N GLY A 88 -6.24 0.67 -15.09
CA GLY A 88 -6.20 1.94 -15.83
C GLY A 88 -5.86 3.18 -14.99
N ASN A 89 -5.26 3.03 -13.81
CA ASN A 89 -4.83 4.18 -12.97
C ASN A 89 -3.60 4.94 -13.51
N GLY A 90 -3.29 4.79 -14.81
CA GLY A 90 -2.04 5.23 -15.43
C GLY A 90 -1.98 6.69 -15.86
N HIS A 91 -2.57 7.63 -15.11
CA HIS A 91 -2.60 9.05 -15.48
C HIS A 91 -2.20 9.95 -14.29
N CYS A 92 -0.91 9.96 -13.94
CA CYS A 92 -0.33 11.03 -13.12
C CYS A 92 0.59 11.88 -14.01
N GLN A 93 0.46 13.21 -13.93
CA GLN A 93 1.46 14.11 -14.52
C GLN A 93 2.75 14.03 -13.69
N THR A 94 3.81 13.48 -14.28
CA THR A 94 5.15 13.52 -13.68
C THR A 94 5.75 14.90 -13.91
N VAL A 95 5.89 15.69 -12.84
CA VAL A 95 6.61 16.97 -12.88
C VAL A 95 8.04 16.74 -12.38
N VAL A 96 9.02 16.81 -13.29
CA VAL A 96 10.44 16.73 -12.94
C VAL A 96 10.94 18.12 -12.57
N ILE A 97 11.26 18.34 -11.29
CA ILE A 97 11.88 19.58 -10.81
C ILE A 97 13.40 19.41 -10.92
N GLY A 98 14.04 20.12 -11.85
CA GLY A 98 15.50 20.16 -12.00
C GLY A 98 16.08 19.61 -13.32
N GLY A 99 15.25 19.24 -14.30
CA GLY A 99 15.72 18.81 -15.62
C GLY A 99 15.94 19.99 -16.56
N VAL A 100 17.13 20.12 -17.14
CA VAL A 100 17.35 20.95 -18.34
C VAL A 100 16.50 20.33 -19.46
N ARG A 101 15.62 21.13 -20.09
CA ARG A 101 14.87 20.72 -21.29
C ARG A 101 15.84 20.13 -22.33
N GLN A 102 15.59 18.90 -22.76
CA GLN A 102 15.97 18.42 -24.10
C GLN A 102 14.70 17.95 -24.79
#